data_AF-A0A4Q9MT04-F1
#
_entry.id   AF-A0A4Q9MT04-F1
#
_cell.length_a   1.000
_cell.length_b   1.000
_cell.length_c   1.000
_cell.angle_alpha   90.00
_cell.angle_beta   90.00
_cell.angle_gamma   90.00
#
_symmetry.space_group_name_H-M   'P 1'
#
loop_
_entity.id
_entity.type
_entity.pdbx_description
1 polymer ?
#
loop_
_entity_poly.entity_id
_entity_poly.type
_entity_poly.pdbx_seq_one_letter_code
_entity_poly.pdbx_strand_id
1 'polypeptide(L)'
;MELESVTGHSQDYHNDYCDHKGLDTDLSRTSSRASLQDSQSSEHIEFPQHISPPPSDEHAQNICDERRYRILLQHEFHPLHTRRYSSPLRSGHKAANRFTESMVYRYMEDPVTSKKWFKANTDNVLAIYEAEHRITKEDLYLVIGTLKAQDYALFISHEHPNGQVNFNVFSATRNGCP
;
A
#
# COMPACT_ATOMS: atom_id res chain seq x y z
N MET A 1 -10.21 6.82 -47.80
CA MET A 1 -9.07 7.60 -47.29
C MET A 1 -8.41 6.73 -46.24
N GLU A 2 -7.38 6.01 -46.66
CA GLU A 2 -6.53 5.20 -45.80
C GLU A 2 -5.77 6.10 -44.83
N LEU A 3 -5.47 5.58 -43.63
CA LEU A 3 -4.12 5.60 -43.07
C LEU A 3 -4.05 4.56 -41.93
N GLU A 4 -3.01 3.74 -42.02
CA GLU A 4 -2.73 2.56 -41.22
C GLU A 4 -1.98 2.85 -39.91
N SER A 5 -2.05 1.87 -39.00
CA SER A 5 -1.01 1.36 -38.08
C SER A 5 -0.26 2.31 -37.12
N VAL A 6 -0.33 2.01 -35.81
CA VAL A 6 0.81 2.13 -34.88
C VAL A 6 0.86 0.93 -33.92
N THR A 7 1.69 -0.02 -34.31
CA THR A 7 2.74 -0.72 -33.54
C THR A 7 2.65 -0.78 -32.01
N GLY A 8 2.62 -2.02 -31.50
CA GLY A 8 2.92 -2.34 -30.11
C GLY A 8 4.40 -2.10 -29.77
N HIS A 9 4.65 -1.65 -28.55
CA HIS A 9 5.97 -1.62 -27.93
C HIS A 9 5.92 -2.42 -26.62
N SER A 10 6.53 -3.61 -26.69
CA SER A 10 7.03 -4.36 -25.57
C SER A 10 8.17 -3.56 -24.95
N GLN A 11 8.07 -3.20 -23.67
CA GLN A 11 9.21 -2.68 -22.91
C GLN A 11 9.68 -3.75 -21.95
N ASP A 12 10.87 -4.26 -22.27
CA ASP A 12 11.64 -5.19 -21.48
C ASP A 12 12.11 -4.50 -20.20
N TYR A 13 11.87 -5.13 -19.06
CA TYR A 13 12.36 -4.69 -17.76
C TYR A 13 13.86 -4.99 -17.66
N HIS A 14 14.69 -3.95 -17.80
CA HIS A 14 16.10 -3.97 -17.45
C HIS A 14 16.25 -3.77 -15.94
N ASN A 15 16.85 -4.74 -15.26
CA ASN A 15 17.00 -4.82 -13.82
C ASN A 15 18.44 -4.48 -13.45
N ASP A 16 18.73 -3.21 -13.19
CA ASP A 16 20.04 -2.76 -12.72
C ASP A 16 20.07 -2.68 -11.19
N TYR A 17 20.76 -3.66 -10.60
CA TYR A 17 21.16 -3.67 -9.19
C TYR A 17 22.24 -2.59 -8.97
N CYS A 18 21.92 -1.51 -8.28
CA CYS A 18 22.94 -0.56 -7.79
C CYS A 18 23.53 -1.06 -6.46
N ASP A 19 24.76 -1.53 -6.59
CA ASP A 19 25.68 -1.95 -5.53
C ASP A 19 26.24 -0.69 -4.82
N HIS A 20 25.76 -0.41 -3.60
CA HIS A 20 26.30 0.69 -2.79
C HIS A 20 27.55 0.23 -2.04
N LYS A 21 28.69 0.58 -2.62
CA LYS A 21 30.00 0.54 -1.98
C LYS A 21 30.01 1.33 -0.67
N GLY A 22 30.53 0.69 0.38
CA GLY A 22 30.86 1.29 1.65
C GLY A 22 31.92 2.39 1.50
N LEU A 23 31.78 3.41 2.34
CA LEU A 23 32.70 4.53 2.43
C LEU A 23 33.20 4.59 3.88
N ASP A 24 34.49 4.31 4.01
CA ASP A 24 35.25 4.34 5.24
C ASP A 24 35.26 5.75 5.85
N THR A 25 35.09 5.84 7.16
CA THR A 25 35.51 7.03 7.92
C THR A 25 36.08 6.57 9.25
N ASP A 26 37.42 6.57 9.27
CA ASP A 26 38.28 6.51 10.44
C ASP A 26 37.94 7.61 11.45
N LEU A 27 37.73 7.23 12.72
CA LEU A 27 38.10 8.05 13.87
C LEU A 27 38.75 7.17 14.92
N SER A 28 39.93 7.62 15.32
CA SER A 28 40.97 6.88 16.04
C SER A 28 40.73 6.72 17.54
N ARG A 29 41.33 5.63 18.06
CA ARG A 29 42.03 5.50 19.37
C ARG A 29 41.21 5.68 20.66
N THR A 30 41.14 4.61 21.45
CA THR A 30 42.12 4.30 22.52
C THR A 30 41.91 2.84 22.97
N SER A 31 42.89 1.96 22.70
CA SER A 31 43.78 1.34 23.69
C SER A 31 43.11 0.60 24.85
N SER A 32 43.14 -0.73 24.77
CA SER A 32 43.84 -1.55 25.78
C SER A 32 44.13 -2.93 25.20
N ARG A 33 45.43 -3.23 25.12
CA ARG A 33 46.03 -4.45 24.62
C ARG A 33 46.24 -5.38 25.81
N ALA A 34 45.63 -6.55 25.81
CA ALA A 34 46.10 -7.71 26.57
C ALA A 34 46.05 -8.93 25.65
N SER A 35 47.24 -9.40 25.30
CA SER A 35 47.50 -10.62 24.55
C SER A 35 47.70 -11.74 25.55
N LEU A 36 47.11 -12.93 25.32
CA LEU A 36 47.73 -14.25 25.51
C LEU A 36 46.74 -15.37 25.15
N GLN A 37 47.12 -16.09 24.10
CA GLN A 37 47.12 -17.55 23.93
C GLN A 37 45.83 -18.38 24.04
N ASP A 38 45.67 -19.19 22.98
CA ASP A 38 45.06 -20.52 22.91
C ASP A 38 44.68 -21.17 24.25
N SER A 39 43.43 -21.62 24.34
CA SER A 39 43.12 -23.02 24.64
C SER A 39 41.63 -23.29 24.50
N GLN A 40 41.32 -24.37 23.78
CA GLN A 40 40.01 -24.97 23.71
C GLN A 40 39.52 -25.35 25.11
N SER A 41 38.41 -24.76 25.56
CA SER A 41 37.47 -25.38 26.48
C SER A 41 36.15 -24.61 26.42
N SER A 42 35.12 -25.25 25.88
CA SER A 42 33.72 -24.81 25.97
C SER A 42 33.24 -25.11 27.39
N GLU A 43 33.70 -24.34 28.37
CA GLU A 43 33.07 -24.31 29.68
C GLU A 43 31.89 -23.33 29.61
N HIS A 44 30.72 -23.85 29.94
CA HIS A 44 29.48 -23.11 30.11
C HIS A 44 29.65 -22.13 31.29
N ILE A 45 30.21 -20.95 31.00
CA ILE A 45 30.23 -19.83 31.95
C ILE A 45 28.79 -19.28 31.99
N GLU A 46 28.00 -19.85 32.87
CA GLU A 46 26.75 -19.24 33.32
C GLU A 46 27.15 -17.95 34.04
N PHE A 47 27.11 -16.83 33.32
CA PHE A 47 27.17 -15.52 33.94
C PHE A 47 26.06 -15.51 34.99
N PRO A 48 26.38 -15.26 36.28
CA PRO A 48 25.34 -15.03 37.26
C PRO A 48 24.42 -13.98 36.66
N GLN A 49 23.14 -14.32 36.50
CA GLN A 49 22.16 -13.29 36.21
C GLN A 49 22.34 -12.29 37.34
N HIS A 50 22.89 -11.11 37.03
CA HIS A 50 22.96 -10.01 37.97
C HIS A 50 21.52 -9.56 38.16
N ILE A 51 20.78 -10.30 38.98
CA ILE A 51 19.55 -9.83 39.56
C ILE A 51 20.01 -8.66 40.40
N SER A 52 19.72 -7.45 39.90
CA SER A 52 20.00 -6.25 40.65
C SER A 52 19.35 -6.45 42.03
N PRO A 53 20.07 -6.18 43.13
CA PRO A 53 19.49 -6.33 44.46
C PRO A 53 18.17 -5.55 44.47
N PRO A 54 17.10 -6.10 45.10
CA PRO A 54 15.83 -5.42 45.15
C PRO A 54 16.09 -4.00 45.68
N PRO A 55 15.64 -2.95 44.95
CA PRO A 55 15.89 -1.59 45.38
C PRO A 55 15.33 -1.42 46.79
N SER A 56 16.18 -1.00 47.74
CA SER A 56 15.75 -0.80 49.13
C SER A 56 14.68 0.30 49.27
N ASP A 57 14.59 1.18 48.28
CA ASP A 57 13.66 2.29 48.24
C ASP A 57 12.57 2.07 47.19
N GLU A 58 11.33 1.90 47.64
CA GLU A 58 10.12 1.83 46.81
C GLU A 58 10.02 3.03 45.85
N HIS A 59 10.51 4.20 46.28
CA HIS A 59 10.52 5.41 45.46
C HIS A 59 11.43 5.29 44.23
N ALA A 60 12.59 4.62 44.36
CA ALA A 60 13.49 4.39 43.23
C ALA A 60 12.90 3.37 42.25
N GLN A 61 12.18 2.36 42.76
CA GLN A 61 11.45 1.38 41.96
C GLN A 61 10.35 2.06 41.14
N ASN A 62 9.55 2.92 41.78
CA ASN A 62 8.50 3.68 41.11
C ASN A 62 9.02 4.59 39.99
N ILE A 63 10.22 5.18 40.14
CA ILE A 63 10.83 6.01 39.08
C ILE A 63 11.27 5.16 37.88
N CYS A 64 11.88 4.01 38.11
CA CYS A 64 12.29 3.09 37.04
C CYS A 64 11.06 2.49 36.33
N ASP A 65 10.05 2.09 37.10
CA ASP A 65 8.80 1.56 36.59
C ASP A 65 8.03 2.64 35.82
N GLU A 66 7.96 3.87 36.31
CA GLU A 66 7.35 5.00 35.59
C GLU A 66 8.10 5.34 34.29
N ARG A 67 9.44 5.25 34.27
CA ARG A 67 10.22 5.36 33.03
C ARG A 67 9.92 4.22 32.05
N ARG A 68 9.73 3.00 32.56
CA ARG A 68 9.34 1.83 31.77
C ARG A 68 7.91 1.95 31.24
N TYR A 69 6.96 2.42 32.05
CA TYR A 69 5.59 2.70 31.65
C TYR A 69 5.52 3.84 30.63
N ARG A 70 6.32 4.91 30.78
CA ARG A 70 6.41 5.99 29.78
C ARG A 70 6.93 5.48 28.42
N ILE A 71 7.91 4.58 28.40
CA ILE A 71 8.39 3.96 27.16
C ILE A 71 7.32 3.07 26.51
N LEU A 72 6.60 2.29 27.32
CA LEU A 72 5.52 1.42 26.82
C LEU A 72 4.32 2.23 26.30
N LEU A 73 4.00 3.35 26.94
CA LEU A 73 2.92 4.25 26.52
C LEU A 73 3.32 5.09 25.30
N GLN A 74 4.59 5.50 25.16
CA GLN A 74 5.06 6.19 23.94
C GLN A 74 5.14 5.28 22.71
N HIS A 75 5.16 3.96 22.90
CA HIS A 75 4.92 2.97 21.85
C HIS A 75 3.44 2.78 21.52
N GLU A 76 2.58 3.73 21.91
CA GLU A 76 1.21 3.86 21.41
C GLU A 76 1.21 3.64 19.89
N PHE A 77 0.50 2.58 19.49
CA PHE A 77 0.43 2.02 18.16
C PHE A 77 0.37 3.10 17.06
N HIS A 78 1.49 3.38 16.42
CA HIS A 78 1.45 3.83 15.04
C HIS A 78 0.94 2.64 14.22
N PRO A 79 -0.25 2.70 13.62
CA PRO A 79 -0.69 1.64 12.73
C PRO A 79 0.37 1.56 11.64
N LEU A 80 1.14 0.47 11.61
CA LEU A 80 2.19 0.31 10.62
C LEU A 80 1.48 0.23 9.26
N HIS A 81 1.65 1.28 8.46
CA HIS A 81 1.21 1.28 7.07
C HIS A 81 1.98 0.18 6.35
N THR A 82 1.26 -0.83 5.86
CA THR A 82 1.88 -1.90 5.08
C THR A 82 2.22 -1.40 3.68
N ARG A 83 1.41 -0.48 3.13
CA ARG A 83 1.60 0.07 1.79
C ARG A 83 0.95 1.44 1.63
N ARG A 84 1.57 2.33 0.86
CA ARG A 84 0.98 3.61 0.44
C ARG A 84 1.06 3.74 -1.07
N TYR A 85 -0.02 4.20 -1.67
CA TYR A 85 -0.10 4.53 -3.09
C TYR A 85 -0.39 6.01 -3.25
N SER A 86 0.41 6.69 -4.05
CA SER A 86 0.26 8.13 -4.28
C SER A 86 -0.03 8.39 -5.76
N SER A 87 -0.96 9.28 -6.05
CA SER A 87 -1.25 9.72 -7.43
C SER A 87 -1.23 11.25 -7.50
N PRO A 88 -0.55 11.86 -8.48
CA PRO A 88 -0.47 13.31 -8.58
C PRO A 88 -1.82 13.91 -8.95
N LEU A 89 -2.07 15.11 -8.44
CA LEU A 89 -3.25 15.93 -8.69
C LEU A 89 -2.81 17.23 -9.35
N ARG A 90 -3.57 17.67 -10.36
CA ARG A 90 -3.26 18.86 -11.15
C ARG A 90 -4.45 19.81 -11.12
N SER A 91 -4.20 21.03 -10.67
CA SER A 91 -5.21 22.08 -10.61
C SER A 91 -5.86 22.33 -11.95
N GLY A 92 -7.19 22.48 -11.94
CA GLY A 92 -8.00 22.66 -13.14
C GLY A 92 -8.27 21.38 -13.94
N HIS A 93 -7.76 20.22 -13.51
CA HIS A 93 -8.07 18.94 -14.13
C HIS A 93 -8.99 18.11 -13.23
N LYS A 94 -9.91 17.36 -13.85
CA LYS A 94 -10.71 16.37 -13.14
C LYS A 94 -9.82 15.19 -12.77
N ALA A 95 -9.97 14.67 -11.55
CA ALA A 95 -9.27 13.48 -11.09
C ALA A 95 -10.27 12.44 -10.60
N ALA A 96 -10.05 11.19 -11.00
CA ALA A 96 -10.78 10.03 -10.50
C ALA A 96 -9.77 8.90 -10.28
N ASN A 97 -9.54 8.54 -9.02
CA ASN A 97 -8.63 7.46 -8.63
C ASN A 97 -9.42 6.42 -7.83
N ARG A 98 -9.39 5.16 -8.27
CA ARG A 98 -9.95 4.02 -7.54
C ARG A 98 -8.81 3.10 -7.12
N PHE A 99 -8.72 2.88 -5.82
CA PHE A 99 -7.79 1.91 -5.24
C PHE A 99 -8.58 0.72 -4.69
N THR A 100 -8.03 -0.48 -4.83
CA THR A 100 -8.72 -1.75 -4.54
C THR A 100 -7.68 -2.84 -4.27
N GLU A 101 -7.92 -3.71 -3.30
CA GLU A 101 -6.98 -4.81 -3.01
C GLU A 101 -7.30 -6.06 -3.84
N SER A 102 -8.59 -6.39 -3.95
CA SER A 102 -9.08 -7.53 -4.73
C SER A 102 -10.21 -7.09 -5.66
N MET A 103 -10.20 -7.63 -6.87
CA MET A 103 -11.17 -7.36 -7.91
C MET A 103 -11.61 -8.64 -8.59
N VAL A 104 -12.93 -8.80 -8.73
CA VAL A 104 -13.53 -9.90 -9.47
C VAL A 104 -14.37 -9.31 -10.61
N TYR A 105 -13.90 -9.53 -11.83
CA TYR A 105 -14.68 -9.23 -13.03
C TYR A 105 -15.73 -10.31 -13.24
N ARG A 106 -16.97 -9.89 -13.49
CA ARG A 106 -18.06 -10.77 -13.87
C ARG A 106 -18.59 -10.30 -15.22
N TYR A 107 -18.46 -11.13 -16.23
CA TYR A 107 -19.01 -10.88 -17.56
C TYR A 107 -20.37 -11.56 -17.71
N MET A 108 -21.16 -11.05 -18.66
CA MET A 108 -22.31 -11.78 -19.18
C MET A 108 -21.86 -13.12 -19.78
N GLU A 109 -22.67 -14.16 -19.59
CA GLU A 109 -22.36 -15.51 -20.10
C GLU A 109 -22.34 -15.55 -21.64
N ASP A 110 -23.30 -14.88 -22.29
CA ASP A 110 -23.37 -14.79 -23.75
C ASP A 110 -23.35 -13.31 -24.22
N PRO A 111 -22.14 -12.75 -24.41
CA PRO A 111 -22.02 -11.40 -24.94
C PRO A 111 -22.39 -11.30 -26.42
N VAL A 112 -22.39 -12.41 -27.18
CA VAL A 112 -22.68 -12.39 -28.62
C VAL A 112 -24.16 -12.17 -28.86
N THR A 113 -25.01 -12.96 -28.19
CA THR A 113 -26.47 -12.81 -28.27
C THR A 113 -26.90 -11.44 -27.74
N SER A 114 -26.32 -11.00 -26.61
CA SER A 114 -26.63 -9.70 -26.00
C SER A 114 -26.28 -8.53 -26.94
N LYS A 115 -25.11 -8.58 -27.60
CA LYS A 115 -24.72 -7.58 -28.60
C LYS A 115 -25.64 -7.57 -29.81
N LYS A 116 -26.07 -8.74 -30.30
CA LYS A 116 -26.99 -8.85 -31.45
C LYS A 116 -28.36 -8.27 -31.09
N TRP A 117 -28.88 -8.62 -29.93
CA TRP A 117 -30.14 -8.08 -29.42
C TRP A 117 -30.06 -6.56 -29.27
N PHE A 118 -29.01 -6.04 -28.64
CA PHE A 118 -28.85 -4.60 -28.42
C PHE A 118 -28.83 -3.82 -29.74
N LYS A 119 -28.09 -4.30 -30.74
CA LYS A 119 -28.07 -3.69 -32.08
C LYS A 119 -29.45 -3.70 -32.75
N ALA A 120 -30.20 -4.80 -32.63
CA ALA A 120 -31.51 -4.94 -33.26
C ALA A 120 -32.61 -4.12 -32.55
N ASN A 121 -32.43 -3.74 -31.29
CA ASN A 121 -33.44 -3.04 -30.48
C ASN A 121 -33.08 -1.57 -30.23
N THR A 122 -32.00 -1.06 -30.81
CA THR A 122 -31.54 0.31 -30.60
C THR A 122 -32.64 1.33 -30.94
N ASP A 123 -33.31 1.15 -32.08
CA ASP A 123 -34.34 2.08 -32.54
C ASP A 123 -35.57 2.07 -31.62
N ASN A 124 -35.93 0.91 -31.05
CA ASN A 124 -37.02 0.78 -30.10
C ASN A 124 -36.71 1.51 -28.78
N VAL A 125 -35.46 1.41 -28.30
CA VAL A 125 -35.03 2.12 -27.09
C VAL A 125 -35.11 3.63 -27.30
N LEU A 126 -34.62 4.13 -28.45
CA LEU A 126 -34.73 5.55 -28.77
C LEU A 126 -36.19 5.99 -28.86
N ALA A 127 -37.04 5.25 -29.56
CA ALA A 127 -38.47 5.60 -29.68
C ALA A 127 -39.20 5.76 -28.33
N ILE A 128 -38.78 5.02 -27.30
CA ILE A 128 -39.39 5.08 -25.97
C ILE A 128 -38.80 6.23 -25.12
N TYR A 129 -37.49 6.41 -25.14
CA TYR A 129 -36.78 7.25 -24.16
C TYR A 129 -36.24 8.58 -24.72
N GLU A 130 -36.19 8.74 -26.04
CA GLU A 130 -35.65 9.95 -26.70
C GLU A 130 -36.42 11.21 -26.30
N ALA A 131 -37.76 11.12 -26.26
CA ALA A 131 -38.63 12.26 -25.97
C ALA A 131 -38.40 12.85 -24.57
N GLU A 132 -38.10 12.01 -23.58
CA GLU A 132 -37.91 12.43 -22.18
C GLU A 132 -36.45 12.81 -21.89
N HIS A 133 -35.48 12.08 -22.43
CA HIS A 133 -34.08 12.17 -22.00
C HIS A 133 -33.14 12.79 -23.04
N ARG A 134 -33.63 13.13 -24.24
CA ARG A 134 -32.81 13.66 -25.35
C ARG A 134 -31.58 12.81 -25.67
N ILE A 135 -31.73 11.49 -25.50
CA ILE A 135 -30.66 10.53 -25.75
C ILE A 135 -30.52 10.28 -27.25
N THR A 136 -29.29 10.25 -27.72
CA THR A 136 -28.94 9.89 -29.09
C THR A 136 -28.41 8.46 -29.14
N LYS A 137 -28.23 7.92 -30.36
CA LYS A 137 -27.68 6.58 -30.53
C LYS A 137 -26.26 6.46 -29.95
N GLU A 138 -25.52 7.56 -30.00
CA GLU A 138 -24.16 7.71 -29.49
C GLU A 138 -24.09 7.65 -27.96
N ASP A 139 -25.21 7.91 -27.27
CA ASP A 139 -25.33 7.88 -25.81
C ASP A 139 -25.69 6.49 -25.27
N LEU A 140 -25.98 5.51 -26.16
CA LEU A 140 -26.38 4.17 -25.77
C LEU A 140 -25.19 3.23 -25.61
N TYR A 141 -25.06 2.65 -24.42
CA TYR A 141 -23.99 1.70 -24.10
C TYR A 141 -24.54 0.35 -23.63
N LEU A 142 -23.97 -0.73 -24.15
CA LEU A 142 -24.19 -2.07 -23.61
C LEU A 142 -23.11 -2.40 -22.57
N VAL A 143 -23.51 -2.48 -21.30
CA VAL A 143 -22.62 -2.93 -20.23
C VAL A 143 -22.57 -4.46 -20.23
N ILE A 144 -21.43 -5.05 -20.60
CA ILE A 144 -21.26 -6.51 -20.73
C ILE A 144 -20.70 -7.20 -19.49
N GLY A 145 -20.44 -6.44 -18.43
CA GLY A 145 -19.86 -6.98 -17.21
C GLY A 145 -19.79 -5.96 -16.08
N THR A 146 -19.48 -6.46 -14.90
CA THR A 146 -19.34 -5.69 -13.67
C THR A 146 -18.01 -6.02 -13.00
N LEU A 147 -17.51 -5.08 -12.22
CA LEU A 147 -16.29 -5.23 -11.46
C LEU A 147 -16.62 -5.14 -9.98
N LYS A 148 -16.60 -6.29 -9.30
CA LYS A 148 -16.83 -6.38 -7.86
C LYS A 148 -15.51 -6.15 -7.13
N ALA A 149 -15.50 -5.19 -6.21
CA ALA A 149 -14.42 -4.96 -5.26
C ALA A 149 -15.03 -4.88 -3.86
N GLN A 150 -14.55 -5.68 -2.91
CA GLN A 150 -15.04 -5.63 -1.53
C GLN A 150 -14.43 -4.45 -0.78
N ASP A 151 -13.10 -4.32 -0.86
CA ASP A 151 -12.35 -3.25 -0.21
C ASP A 151 -11.83 -2.28 -1.26
N TYR A 152 -12.44 -1.10 -1.32
CA TYR A 152 -12.04 -0.06 -2.24
C TYR A 152 -12.02 1.32 -1.57
N ALA A 153 -11.15 2.18 -2.10
CA ALA A 153 -11.15 3.60 -1.82
C ALA A 153 -11.31 4.36 -3.14
N LEU A 154 -12.06 5.45 -3.11
CA LEU A 154 -12.37 6.25 -4.29
C LEU A 154 -12.11 7.72 -3.97
N PHE A 155 -11.33 8.37 -4.84
CA PHE A 155 -11.16 9.81 -4.84
C PHE A 155 -11.68 10.34 -6.17
N ILE A 156 -12.73 11.17 -6.13
CA ILE A 156 -13.25 11.88 -7.30
C ILE A 156 -13.29 13.36 -6.95
N SER A 157 -12.66 14.17 -7.78
CA SER A 157 -12.65 15.62 -7.64
C SER A 157 -12.68 16.28 -9.02
N HIS A 158 -13.58 17.25 -9.16
CA HIS A 158 -13.63 18.11 -10.35
C HIS A 158 -12.64 19.27 -10.25
N GLU A 159 -12.44 19.76 -9.03
CA GLU A 159 -11.60 20.91 -8.70
C GLU A 159 -10.79 20.60 -7.44
N HIS A 160 -9.48 20.77 -7.53
CA HIS A 160 -8.52 20.57 -6.44
C HIS A 160 -7.25 21.36 -6.73
N PRO A 161 -6.47 21.78 -5.71
CA PRO A 161 -5.16 22.37 -5.93
C PRO A 161 -4.16 21.32 -6.44
N ASN A 162 -3.02 21.78 -6.93
CA ASN A 162 -1.89 20.90 -7.22
C ASN A 162 -1.48 20.14 -5.96
N GLY A 163 -1.25 18.83 -6.09
CA GLY A 163 -0.91 18.01 -4.93
C GLY A 163 -0.81 16.53 -5.25
N GLN A 164 -1.10 15.70 -4.24
CA GLN A 164 -1.14 14.24 -4.37
C GLN A 164 -2.31 13.68 -3.57
N VAL A 165 -2.97 12.67 -4.10
CA VAL A 165 -3.88 11.82 -3.33
C VAL A 165 -3.10 10.60 -2.82
N ASN A 166 -3.32 10.23 -1.57
CA ASN A 166 -2.66 9.09 -0.92
C ASN A 166 -3.69 8.06 -0.50
N PHE A 167 -3.48 6.81 -0.89
CA PHE A 167 -4.22 5.64 -0.43
C PHE A 167 -3.32 4.82 0.48
N ASN A 168 -3.65 4.79 1.77
CA ASN A 168 -2.88 4.07 2.77
C ASN A 168 -3.56 2.73 3.09
N VAL A 169 -2.79 1.65 3.01
CA VAL A 169 -3.18 0.31 3.43
C VAL A 169 -2.59 0.04 4.80
N PHE A 170 -3.45 -0.28 5.75
CA PHE A 170 -3.09 -0.55 7.13
C PHE A 170 -3.04 -2.06 7.37
N SER A 171 -2.00 -2.56 8.03
CA SER A 171 -2.03 -3.92 8.54
C SER A 171 -3.10 -4.01 9.63
N ALA A 172 -3.93 -5.06 9.59
CA ALA A 172 -4.76 -5.39 10.74
C ALA A 172 -3.83 -5.65 11.93
N THR A 173 -4.12 -5.03 13.08
CA THR A 173 -3.50 -5.43 14.35
C THR A 173 -3.81 -6.91 14.54
N ARG A 174 -2.81 -7.78 14.66
CA ARG A 174 -3.07 -9.16 15.06
C ARG A 174 -3.72 -9.10 16.43
N ASN A 175 -5.02 -9.37 16.49
CA ASN A 175 -5.70 -9.63 17.75
C ASN A 175 -5.09 -10.91 18.34
N GLY A 176 -4.10 -10.77 19.22
CA GLY A 176 -3.85 -11.71 20.32
C GLY A 176 -4.16 -10.92 21.60
N CYS A 177 -4.91 -11.39 22.59
CA CYS A 177 -5.44 -12.70 22.97
C CYS A 177 -6.73 -12.47 23.80
N PRO A 178 -7.52 -13.51 24.11
CA PRO A 178 -8.32 -13.53 25.34
C PRO A 178 -7.47 -13.45 26.61
#